data_AF-A0A6G2K9A4-F1
#
_entry.id   AF-A0A6G2K9A4-F1
#
_cell.length_a   1.000
_cell.length_b   1.000
_cell.length_c   1.000
_cell.angle_alpha   90.00
_cell.angle_beta   90.00
_cell.angle_gamma   90.00
#
_symmetry.space_group_name_H-M   'P 1'
#
loop_
_entity.id
_entity.type
_entity.pdbx_description
1 polymer ?
#
loop_
_entity_poly.entity_id
_entity_poly.type
_entity_poly.pdbx_seq_one_letter_code
_entity_poly.pdbx_strand_id
1 'polypeptide(L)'
;MELRKNMVAGPVECGFESGMWTAPMVIAHVHRKFDIEYKRGGMEGLLRRMGFSWRRARPRHPKAASEEQKEEFKHSWLPNTNTVDTRMSTLP
;
A
#
# COMPACT_ATOMS: atom_id res chain seq x y z
N MET A 1 -9.50 22.82 -9.59
CA MET A 1 -9.21 23.11 -8.17
C MET A 1 -7.70 23.15 -7.95
N GLU A 2 -7.22 24.20 -7.29
CA GLU A 2 -5.80 24.46 -7.05
C GLU A 2 -5.14 23.46 -6.09
N LEU A 3 -5.86 23.00 -5.06
CA LEU A 3 -5.37 21.98 -4.12
C LEU A 3 -5.00 20.67 -4.83
N ARG A 4 -5.83 20.20 -5.78
CA ARG A 4 -5.55 19.00 -6.56
C ARG A 4 -4.27 19.13 -7.39
N LYS A 5 -4.00 20.32 -7.95
CA LYS A 5 -2.74 20.57 -8.69
C LYS A 5 -1.54 20.44 -7.76
N ASN A 6 -1.59 21.01 -6.56
CA ASN A 6 -0.52 20.90 -5.57
C ASN A 6 -0.28 19.43 -5.16
N MET A 7 -1.34 18.65 -4.96
CA MET A 7 -1.21 17.23 -4.60
C MET A 7 -0.49 16.41 -5.69
N VAL A 8 -0.69 16.75 -6.97
CA VAL A 8 -0.03 16.10 -8.12
C VAL A 8 1.42 16.58 -8.29
N ALA A 9 1.69 17.88 -8.10
CA ALA A 9 3.04 18.44 -8.14
C ALA A 9 3.95 17.80 -7.06
N GLY A 10 3.34 17.44 -5.93
CA GLY A 10 4.01 16.74 -4.85
C GLY A 10 4.45 17.67 -3.72
N PRO A 11 4.89 17.08 -2.60
CA PRO A 11 5.25 17.82 -1.40
C PRO A 11 6.51 18.69 -1.55
N VAL A 12 7.47 18.28 -2.39
CA VAL A 12 8.70 19.05 -2.63
C VAL A 12 8.41 20.40 -3.28
N GLU A 13 7.58 20.41 -4.32
CA GLU A 13 7.09 21.63 -4.98
C GLU A 13 6.26 22.53 -4.04
N CYS A 14 5.71 21.94 -2.97
CA CYS A 14 4.97 22.67 -1.94
C CYS A 14 5.86 23.15 -0.78
N GLY A 15 7.18 22.97 -0.87
CA GLY A 15 8.16 23.44 0.11
C GLY A 15 8.41 22.48 1.27
N PHE A 16 8.18 21.17 1.09
CA PHE A 16 8.52 20.15 2.08
C PHE A 16 9.74 19.32 1.65
N GLU A 17 10.54 18.88 2.61
CA GLU A 17 11.76 18.10 2.34
C GLU A 17 11.48 16.63 1.96
N SER A 18 10.32 16.09 2.36
CA SER A 18 9.91 14.72 2.06
C SER A 18 9.23 14.63 0.70
N GLY A 19 9.57 13.62 -0.12
CA GLY A 19 8.92 13.31 -1.39
C GLY A 19 7.53 12.65 -1.29
N MET A 20 7.08 12.30 -0.08
CA MET A 20 5.78 11.66 0.17
C MET A 20 4.87 12.58 0.99
N TRP A 21 3.61 12.68 0.57
CA TRP A 21 2.57 13.36 1.34
C TRP A 21 2.25 12.61 2.63
N THR A 22 2.44 13.24 3.79
CA THR A 22 1.88 12.74 5.05
C THR A 22 0.65 13.54 5.46
N ALA A 23 -0.26 12.94 6.25
CA ALA A 23 -1.52 13.60 6.58
C ALA A 23 -1.28 14.93 7.33
N PRO A 24 -0.32 15.01 8.28
CA PRO A 24 0.08 16.28 8.88
C PRO A 24 0.61 17.30 7.84
N MET A 25 1.40 16.87 6.86
CA MET A 25 1.92 17.77 5.81
C MET A 25 0.81 18.36 4.96
N VAL A 26 -0.17 17.55 4.54
CA VAL A 26 -1.30 18.04 3.75
C VAL A 26 -2.14 19.03 4.56
N ILE A 27 -2.40 18.74 5.84
CA ILE A 27 -3.13 19.66 6.73
C ILE A 27 -2.37 20.99 6.86
N ALA A 28 -1.06 20.94 7.11
CA ALA A 28 -0.23 22.13 7.21
C ALA A 28 -0.19 22.93 5.90
N HIS A 29 -0.13 22.25 4.75
CA HIS A 29 -0.19 22.89 3.43
C HIS A 29 -1.52 23.61 3.20
N VAL A 30 -2.63 22.96 3.55
CA VAL A 30 -3.97 23.53 3.41
C VAL A 30 -4.17 24.72 4.33
N HIS A 31 -3.72 24.61 5.58
CA HIS A 31 -3.75 25.71 6.54
C HIS A 31 -2.94 26.91 6.02
N ARG A 32 -1.70 26.70 5.57
CA ARG A 32 -0.85 27.80 5.06
C ARG A 32 -1.40 28.49 3.82
N LYS A 33 -2.08 27.74 2.93
CA LYS A 33 -2.49 28.25 1.61
C LYS A 33 -3.94 28.76 1.58
N PHE A 34 -4.81 28.21 2.42
CA PHE A 34 -6.24 28.52 2.43
C PHE A 34 -6.75 29.03 3.78
N ASP A 35 -5.92 29.04 4.82
CA ASP A 35 -6.28 29.44 6.20
C ASP A 35 -7.42 28.60 6.80
N ILE A 36 -7.53 27.34 6.36
CA ILE A 36 -8.54 26.39 6.84
C ILE A 36 -7.86 25.28 7.63
N GLU A 37 -8.30 25.10 8.87
CA GLU A 37 -7.84 24.00 9.71
C GLU A 37 -8.71 22.75 9.51
N TYR A 38 -8.06 21.64 9.13
CA TYR A 38 -8.72 20.34 9.01
C TYR A 38 -8.21 19.36 10.06
N LYS A 39 -9.14 18.65 10.70
CA LYS A 39 -8.82 17.42 11.43
C LYS A 39 -8.41 16.33 10.44
N ARG A 40 -7.55 15.40 10.87
CA ARG A 40 -7.03 14.29 10.04
C ARG A 40 -8.13 13.55 9.25
N GLY A 41 -9.21 13.12 9.90
CA GLY A 41 -10.30 12.42 9.23
C GLY A 41 -11.05 13.27 8.19
N GLY A 42 -11.17 14.59 8.44
CA GLY A 42 -11.74 15.53 7.48
C GLY A 42 -10.86 15.69 6.24
N MET A 43 -9.54 15.78 6.45
CA MET A 43 -8.57 15.86 5.37
C MET A 43 -8.55 14.58 4.52
N GLU A 44 -8.58 13.40 5.14
CA GLU A 44 -8.67 12.12 4.44
C GLU A 44 -9.97 12.01 3.63
N GLY A 45 -11.10 12.45 4.19
CA GLY A 45 -12.37 12.51 3.49
C GLY A 45 -12.34 13.45 2.28
N LEU A 46 -11.75 14.64 2.43
CA LEU A 46 -11.58 15.62 1.35
C LEU A 46 -10.69 15.06 0.23
N LEU A 47 -9.55 14.46 0.57
CA LEU A 47 -8.66 13.80 -0.39
C LEU A 47 -9.36 12.67 -1.15
N ARG A 48 -10.13 11.84 -0.45
CA ARG A 48 -10.90 10.75 -1.06
C ARG A 48 -11.95 11.26 -2.04
N ARG A 49 -12.65 12.35 -1.70
CA ARG A 49 -13.60 13.02 -2.62
C ARG A 49 -12.91 13.58 -3.87
N MET A 50 -11.64 13.97 -3.76
CA MET A 50 -10.83 14.41 -4.89
C MET A 50 -10.23 13.24 -5.71
N GLY A 51 -10.49 11.99 -5.33
CA GLY A 51 -9.99 10.78 -6.01
C GLY A 51 -8.62 10.29 -5.53
N PHE A 52 -8.08 10.86 -4.45
CA PHE A 52 -6.81 10.39 -3.88
C PHE A 52 -7.03 9.25 -2.89
N SER A 53 -6.07 8.32 -2.88
CA SER A 53 -6.00 7.18 -1.95
C SER A 53 -4.85 7.39 -0.99
N TRP A 54 -5.12 7.25 0.32
CA TRP A 54 -4.08 7.26 1.33
C TRP A 54 -3.34 5.92 1.33
N ARG A 55 -2.15 5.88 0.75
CA ARG A 55 -1.29 4.67 0.78
C ARG A 55 -0.28 4.79 1.90
N ARG A 56 -0.26 3.78 2.78
CA ARG A 56 0.85 3.58 3.72
C ARG A 56 2.00 2.91 2.97
N ALA A 57 3.21 3.43 3.12
CA ALA A 57 4.40 2.68 2.75
C ALA A 57 4.37 1.34 3.49
N ARG A 58 4.43 0.21 2.77
CA ARG A 58 4.55 -1.10 3.41
C ARG A 58 6.01 -1.26 3.81
N PRO A 59 6.35 -1.27 5.11
CA PRO A 59 7.73 -1.52 5.51
C PRO A 59 8.12 -2.91 5.03
N ARG A 60 9.19 -2.99 4.24
CA ARG A 60 9.77 -4.26 3.82
C ARG A 60 10.78 -4.65 4.88
N HIS A 61 10.59 -5.81 5.51
CA HIS A 61 11.54 -6.29 6.50
C HIS A 61 12.91 -6.51 5.82
N PRO A 62 14.05 -6.13 6.42
CA PRO A 62 15.36 -6.29 5.80
C PRO A 62 15.71 -7.77 5.54
N LYS A 63 15.14 -8.69 6.35
CA LYS A 63 15.19 -10.14 6.13
C LYS A 63 13.96 -10.66 5.37
N ALA A 64 13.36 -9.86 4.49
CA ALA A 64 12.27 -10.35 3.66
C ALA A 64 12.81 -11.51 2.80
N ALA A 65 12.11 -12.64 2.85
CA ALA A 65 12.42 -13.83 2.06
C ALA A 65 12.59 -13.45 0.58
N SER A 66 13.57 -14.07 -0.08
CA SER A 66 13.75 -13.96 -1.53
C SER A 66 12.48 -14.46 -2.24
N GLU A 67 12.30 -14.10 -3.51
CA GLU A 67 11.12 -14.56 -4.25
C GLU A 67 11.08 -16.10 -4.33
N GLU A 68 12.26 -16.72 -4.47
CA GLU A 68 12.47 -18.18 -4.45
C GLU A 68 11.98 -18.83 -3.15
N GLN A 69 12.35 -18.26 -1.99
CA GLN A 69 11.92 -18.77 -0.68
C GLN A 69 10.39 -18.65 -0.48
N LYS A 70 9.75 -17.66 -1.11
CA LYS A 70 8.29 -17.54 -1.08
C LYS A 70 7.62 -18.56 -2.00
N GLU A 71 8.23 -18.90 -3.13
CA GLU A 71 7.73 -19.92 -4.04
C GLU A 71 7.85 -21.32 -3.42
N GLU A 72 9.00 -21.66 -2.85
CA GLU A 72 9.18 -22.92 -2.10
C GLU A 72 8.17 -23.06 -0.96
N PHE A 73 7.90 -21.98 -0.21
CA PHE A 73 6.90 -21.98 0.86
C PHE A 73 5.47 -22.21 0.33
N LYS A 74 5.12 -21.68 -0.86
CA LYS A 74 3.82 -21.95 -1.50
C LYS A 74 3.67 -23.42 -1.92
N HIS A 75 4.75 -24.02 -2.40
CA HIS A 75 4.77 -25.43 -2.82
C HIS A 75 4.83 -26.41 -1.64
N SER A 76 5.37 -26.00 -0.49
CA SER A 76 5.48 -26.82 0.72
C SER A 76 4.13 -27.15 1.38
N TRP A 77 3.07 -26.37 1.15
CA TRP A 77 1.76 -26.56 1.78
C TRP A 77 0.73 -27.27 0.89
N LEU A 78 1.12 -27.67 -0.33
CA LEU A 78 0.29 -28.52 -1.18
C LEU A 78 0.64 -29.99 -0.86
N PRO A 79 -0.33 -30.85 -0.47
CA PRO A 79 -0.03 -32.25 -0.26
C PRO A 79 0.51 -32.85 -1.57
N ASN A 80 1.61 -33.60 -1.48
CA ASN A 80 2.17 -34.35 -2.59
C ASN A 80 1.09 -35.28 -3.17
N THR A 81 0.59 -34.99 -4.37
CA THR A 81 -0.45 -35.79 -5.04
C THR A 81 0.07 -37.05 -5.72
N ASN A 82 1.32 -37.47 -5.48
CA ASN A 82 1.88 -38.72 -5.99
C ASN A 82 1.79 -39.89 -4.99
N THR A 83 0.73 -39.95 -4.18
CA THR A 83 0.34 -41.24 -3.59
C THR A 83 -0.47 -42.00 -4.63
N VAL A 84 0.24 -42.77 -5.46
CA VAL A 84 -0.37 -43.78 -6.33
C VAL A 84 -1.14 -44.79 -5.45
N ASP A 85 -2.47 -44.69 -5.44
CA ASP A 85 -3.32 -45.66 -4.74
C ASP A 85 -3.19 -47.03 -5.43
N THR A 86 -2.33 -47.88 -4.88
CA THR A 86 -2.01 -49.22 -5.42
C THR A 86 -3.07 -50.25 -4.94
N ARG A 87 -4.36 -49.91 -4.99
CA ARG A 87 -5.46 -50.84 -4.62
C ARG A 87 -6.54 -51.04 -5.68
N MET A 88 -6.27 -50.70 -6.94
CA MET A 88 -7.15 -51.04 -8.08
C MET A 88 -6.45 -51.89 -9.15
N SER A 89 -5.86 -53.01 -8.74
CA SER A 89 -5.45 -54.04 -9.71
C SER A 89 -5.34 -55.41 -9.04
N THR A 90 -6.45 -56.00 -8.63
CA THR A 90 -6.70 -57.47 -8.62
C THR A 90 -8.16 -57.68 -8.19
N LEU A 91 -9.05 -57.88 -9.16
CA LEU A 91 -10.21 -58.75 -8.99
C LEU A 91 -10.35 -59.58 -10.28
N PRO A 92 -10.41 -60.92 -10.19
CA PRO A 92 -10.64 -61.81 -11.33
C PRO A 92 -12.05 -61.70 -11.89
#